data_AF-A0AA91JWM2-F1
#
_entry.id   AF-A0AA91JWM2-F1
#
_cell.length_a   1.000
_cell.length_b   1.000
_cell.length_c   1.000
_cell.angle_alpha   90.00
_cell.angle_beta   90.00
_cell.angle_gamma   90.00
#
_symmetry.space_group_name_H-M   'P 1'
#
loop_
_entity.id
_entity.type
_entity.pdbx_description
1 polymer ?
#
loop_
_entity_poly.entity_id
_entity_poly.type
_entity_poly.pdbx_seq_one_letter_code
_entity_poly.pdbx_strand_id
1 'polypeptide(L)' 'MRTLTRLVIRAAFEAGITTIDTAGVYGDGHSRRIVAEALSDVRHQVEYATRVFANHAITTYNGFL' A
#
# COMPACT_ATOMS: atom_id res chain seq x y z
N MET A 1 4.21 17.86 -3.89
CA MET A 1 3.46 16.87 -4.70
C MET A 1 3.29 15.50 -3.97
N ARG A 2 3.23 15.45 -2.63
CA ARG A 2 3.05 14.20 -1.85
C ARG A 2 1.69 14.08 -1.15
N THR A 3 0.98 15.20 -0.99
CA THR A 3 -0.25 15.29 -0.21
C THR A 3 -1.48 14.77 -0.95
N LEU A 4 -1.56 14.98 -2.27
CA LEU A 4 -2.75 14.61 -3.06
C LEU A 4 -2.96 13.09 -3.16
N THR A 5 -1.89 12.31 -3.33
CA THR A 5 -2.01 10.84 -3.45
C THR A 5 -2.54 10.19 -2.18
N ARG A 6 -2.12 10.68 -1.00
CA ARG A 6 -2.64 10.17 0.28
C ARG A 6 -4.13 10.47 0.44
N LEU A 7 -4.58 11.66 0.04
CA LEU A 7 -5.99 12.03 0.08
C LEU A 7 -6.84 11.16 -0.84
N VAL A 8 -6.34 10.82 -2.03
CA VAL A 8 -7.04 9.90 -2.95
C VAL A 8 -7.20 8.52 -2.34
N ILE A 9 -6.14 7.98 -1.73
CA ILE A 9 -6.19 6.66 -1.06
C ILE A 9 -7.16 6.69 0.12
N ARG A 10 -7.15 7.77 0.91
CA ARG A 10 -8.07 7.92 2.04
C ARG A 10 -9.52 8.05 1.59
N ALA A 11 -9.79 8.83 0.56
CA ALA A 11 -11.13 8.98 0.00
C ALA A 11 -11.65 7.66 -0.58
N ALA A 12 -10.80 6.83 -1.20
CA ALA A 12 -11.17 5.50 -1.66
C ALA A 12 -11.59 4.59 -0.49
N PHE A 13 -10.83 4.61 0.61
CA PHE A 13 -11.18 3.87 1.82
C PHE A 13 -12.51 4.35 2.43
N GLU A 14 -12.71 5.65 2.54
CA GLU A 14 -13.96 6.26 3.05
C GLU A 14 -15.16 5.95 2.15
N ALA A 15 -14.93 5.71 0.85
CA ALA A 15 -15.95 5.24 -0.09
C ALA A 15 -16.21 3.71 -0.01
N GLY A 16 -15.56 2.99 0.92
CA GLY A 16 -15.75 1.56 1.16
C GLY A 16 -14.82 0.63 0.39
N ILE A 17 -13.81 1.16 -0.31
CA ILE A 17 -12.81 0.34 -0.99
C ILE A 17 -11.76 -0.12 0.03
N THR A 18 -11.77 -1.40 0.38
CA THR A 18 -10.89 -1.98 1.43
C THR A 18 -9.82 -2.93 0.89
N THR A 19 -9.83 -3.27 -0.40
CA THR A 19 -8.81 -4.13 -1.02
C THR A 19 -7.80 -3.28 -1.79
N ILE A 20 -6.52 -3.34 -1.39
CA ILE A 20 -5.44 -2.56 -1.98
C ILE A 20 -4.42 -3.48 -2.66
N ASP A 21 -4.29 -3.39 -3.98
CA ASP A 21 -3.27 -4.09 -4.77
C ASP A 21 -2.02 -3.20 -4.94
N THR A 22 -0.84 -3.73 -4.63
CA THR A 22 0.44 -3.03 -4.81
C THR A 22 1.56 -3.99 -5.20
N ALA A 23 2.70 -3.49 -5.68
CA ALA A 23 3.86 -4.31 -6.02
C ALA A 23 5.16 -3.59 -5.64
N GLY A 24 6.21 -4.35 -5.31
CA GLY A 24 7.52 -3.76 -4.98
C GLY A 24 8.16 -2.99 -6.11
N VAL A 25 7.88 -3.44 -7.33
CA VAL A 25 8.35 -2.81 -8.56
C VAL A 25 7.59 -1.52 -8.89
N TYR A 26 6.44 -1.24 -8.26
CA TYR A 26 5.70 0.00 -8.50
C TYR A 26 6.39 1.17 -7.80
N GLY A 27 7.23 1.88 -8.56
CA GLY A 27 7.98 3.04 -8.09
C GLY A 27 9.07 2.71 -7.07
N ASP A 28 9.73 1.54 -7.19
CA ASP A 28 10.84 1.11 -6.32
C ASP A 28 10.50 1.19 -4.81
N GLY A 29 9.32 0.66 -4.44
CA GLY A 29 8.81 0.70 -3.06
C GLY A 29 8.28 2.07 -2.59
N HIS A 30 8.26 3.12 -3.42
CA HIS A 30 7.67 4.41 -3.06
C HIS A 30 6.15 4.34 -2.89
N SER A 31 5.47 3.59 -3.76
CA SER A 31 4.01 3.40 -3.71
C SER A 31 3.55 2.78 -2.39
N ARG A 32 4.28 1.77 -1.89
CA ARG A 32 4.00 1.10 -0.61
C ARG A 32 4.06 2.05 0.57
N ARG A 33 5.08 2.93 0.60
CA ARG A 33 5.24 3.92 1.69
C ARG A 33 4.05 4.88 1.76
N ILE A 34 3.59 5.38 0.62
CA ILE A 34 2.44 6.29 0.56
C ILE A 34 1.15 5.60 1.04
N VAL A 35 0.96 4.33 0.64
CA VAL A 35 -0.20 3.54 1.06
C VAL A 35 -0.16 3.24 2.56
N ALA A 36 1.00 2.83 3.09
CA ALA A 36 1.19 2.57 4.51
C ALA A 36 0.93 3.83 5.34
N GLU A 37 1.43 4.99 4.89
CA GLU A 37 1.21 6.26 5.57
C GLU A 37 -0.26 6.71 5.53
N ALA A 38 -0.98 6.46 4.43
CA ALA A 38 -2.37 6.90 4.26
C ALA A 38 -3.40 6.07 5.05
N LEU A 39 -3.07 4.80 5.35
CA LEU A 39 -4.00 3.84 5.94
C LEU A 39 -3.51 3.26 7.29
N SER A 40 -2.41 3.81 7.84
CA SER A 40 -1.78 3.29 9.07
C SER A 40 -2.73 3.16 10.26
N ASP A 41 -3.67 4.10 10.44
CA ASP A 41 -4.65 4.13 11.51
C ASP A 41 -5.78 3.10 11.34
N VAL A 42 -6.04 2.68 10.10
CA VAL A 42 -7.13 1.75 9.73
C VAL A 42 -6.62 0.45 9.13
N ARG A 43 -5.33 0.13 9.32
CA ARG A 43 -4.67 -1.05 8.75
C ARG A 43 -5.45 -2.35 8.93
N HIS A 44 -6.10 -2.52 10.09
CA HIS A 44 -6.88 -3.71 10.45
C HIS A 44 -8.19 -3.87 9.65
N GLN A 45 -8.61 -2.84 8.91
CA GLN A 45 -9.84 -2.80 8.12
C GLN A 45 -9.57 -2.96 6.62
N VAL A 46 -8.30 -3.18 6.23
CA VAL A 46 -7.84 -3.16 4.84
C VAL A 46 -7.10 -4.46 4.53
N GLU A 47 -7.39 -5.02 3.36
CA GLU A 47 -6.70 -6.18 2.81
C GLU A 47 -5.62 -5.72 1.81
N TYR A 48 -4.40 -6.19 2.01
CA TYR A 48 -3.28 -5.88 1.10
C TYR A 48 -2.95 -7.09 0.24
N ALA A 49 -3.16 -6.94 -1.06
CA ALA A 49 -2.61 -7.84 -2.06
C ALA A 49 -1.26 -7.27 -2.52
N THR A 50 -0.20 -8.07 -2.47
CA THR A 50 1.10 -7.66 -3.02
C THR A 50 1.70 -8.70 -3.95
N ARG A 51 2.38 -8.23 -5.01
CA ARG A 51 3.04 -9.08 -6.00
C ARG A 51 4.55 -9.12 -5.79
N VAL A 52 5.09 -10.33 -5.84
CA VAL A 52 6.53 -10.64 -5.83
C VAL A 52 6.91 -11.24 -7.18
N PHE A 53 8.07 -10.86 -7.73
CA PHE A 53 8.62 -11.52 -8.90
C PHE A 53 9.51 -12.67 -8.45
N ALA A 54 9.48 -13.80 -9.17
CA ALA A 54 10.17 -15.03 -8.80
C ALA A 54 11.70 -14.87 -8.63
N ASN A 55 12.28 -13.83 -9.23
CA ASN A 55 13.70 -13.48 -9.12
C ASN A 55 14.03 -12.48 -7.99
N HIS A 56 13.02 -11.93 -7.29
CA HIS A 56 13.17 -10.91 -6.24
C HIS A 56 12.26 -11.21 -5.04
N ALA A 57 12.47 -12.37 -4.41
CA ALA A 57 11.81 -12.73 -3.16
C ALA A 57 12.42 -11.94 -1.98
N ILE A 58 12.05 -10.66 -1.86
CA ILE A 58 12.30 -9.87 -0.65
C ILE A 58 11.06 -9.93 0.26
N THR A 59 11.33 -10.30 1.51
CA THR A 59 10.49 -10.39 2.71
C THR A 59 9.18 -9.60 2.63
N THR A 60 8.08 -10.33 2.62
CA THR A 60 6.75 -9.81 2.95
C THR A 60 6.27 -10.52 4.21
N TYR A 61 5.63 -9.76 5.12
CA TYR A 61 5.49 -9.97 6.56
C TYR A 61 6.76 -9.61 7.36
N ASN A 62 6.73 -8.43 8.02
CA ASN A 62 7.74 -7.84 8.91
C ASN A 62 8.87 -7.02 8.26
N GLY A 63 8.52 -5.95 7.54
CA GLY A 63 9.54 -4.95 7.19
C GLY A 63 9.06 -3.62 6.62
N PHE A 64 7.88 -3.56 5.96
CA PHE A 64 7.41 -2.32 5.30
C PHE A 64 5.88 -2.21 5.13
N LEU A 65 5.09 -3.06 5.81
CA LEU A 65 3.61 -2.98 5.87
C LEU A 65 3.15 -3.15 7.31
#